data_AF-A0A956HKX2-F1
#
_entry.id   AF-A0A956HKX2-F1
#
_cell.length_a   1.000
_cell.length_b   1.000
_cell.length_c   1.000
_cell.angle_alpha   90.00
_cell.angle_beta   90.00
_cell.angle_gamma   90.00
#
_symmetry.space_group_name_H-M   'P 1'
#
loop_
_entity.id
_entity.type
_entity.pdbx_description
1 polymer ?
#
loop_
_entity_poly.entity_id
_entity_poly.type
_entity_poly.pdbx_seq_one_letter_code
_entity_poly.pdbx_strand_id
1 'polypeptide(L)'
;MDVLTSASLGLAFLVSGVAAVFLMFRLWGYPYDKATHTSAAPPGLMRLHRILGWIYVILYIVMMSEMVPRLWNYQVEFPPRTVAHLMLGMSIGIILLIKISILRFFRHFEEWMPVLGTLLLACTILLSGLSLPFAMREFVLSRGTDGGNIYKPENLERLARVLPDAGLPEEAPLEELATPRALRNGRTVLVRKCVVCHDLKTILTRPRSPSNWVQTVQRMAEKPTFAAPITQSEQWTTAVYLIAISPDLQQSVKMQRQQRREAQEAQEAMVASMEATGPGETAGPDDATKEKAKATYEKVCSQCHELSDVDANPPKTAKDVDAVIRRMIEDNGMEASKEELDLVRVHMVAAFVEGAAAGGSEG
;
A
#
# COMPACT_ATOMS: atom_id res chain seq x y z
N MET A 1 -10.05 -18.84 2.30
CA MET A 1 -10.46 -18.42 3.66
C MET A 1 -10.81 -16.93 3.72
N ASP A 2 -11.85 -16.57 4.48
CA ASP A 2 -12.17 -15.20 4.86
C ASP A 2 -11.18 -14.66 5.91
N VAL A 3 -11.18 -13.34 6.12
CA VAL A 3 -10.23 -12.63 6.99
C VAL A 3 -10.35 -13.10 8.44
N LEU A 4 -11.57 -13.37 8.94
CA LEU A 4 -11.79 -13.78 10.31
C LEU A 4 -11.23 -15.18 10.56
N THR A 5 -11.47 -16.12 9.65
CA THR A 5 -10.88 -17.46 9.73
C THR A 5 -9.36 -17.43 9.67
N SER A 6 -8.78 -16.61 8.78
CA SER A 6 -7.32 -16.48 8.71
C SER A 6 -6.73 -15.89 9.99
N ALA A 7 -7.38 -14.89 10.58
CA ALA A 7 -6.94 -14.26 11.81
C ALA A 7 -7.07 -15.19 13.02
N SER A 8 -8.17 -15.94 13.12
CA SER A 8 -8.42 -16.88 14.21
C SER A 8 -7.43 -18.05 14.18
N LEU A 9 -7.14 -18.61 13.01
CA LEU A 9 -6.12 -19.65 12.84
C LEU A 9 -4.74 -19.12 13.22
N GLY A 10 -4.35 -17.92 12.77
CA GLY A 10 -3.09 -17.31 13.14
C GLY A 10 -2.94 -17.06 14.64
N LEU A 11 -4.01 -16.64 15.31
CA LEU A 11 -4.03 -16.45 16.77
C LEU A 11 -3.95 -17.78 17.52
N ALA A 12 -4.73 -18.79 17.11
CA ALA A 12 -4.68 -20.13 17.69
C ALA A 12 -3.28 -20.76 17.53
N PHE A 13 -2.63 -20.53 16.38
CA PHE A 13 -1.27 -20.97 16.11
C PHE A 13 -0.26 -20.31 17.05
N LEU A 14 -0.37 -18.99 17.27
CA LEU A 14 0.46 -18.27 18.23
C LEU A 14 0.26 -18.76 19.67
N VAL A 15 -1.00 -18.86 20.12
CA VAL A 15 -1.34 -19.28 21.49
C VAL A 15 -0.86 -20.71 21.76
N SER A 16 -1.07 -21.63 20.81
CA SER A 16 -0.58 -23.02 20.95
C SER A 16 0.95 -23.08 20.99
N GLY A 17 1.65 -22.29 20.17
CA GLY A 17 3.11 -22.18 20.19
C GLY A 17 3.65 -21.67 21.53
N VAL A 18 3.07 -20.57 22.05
CA VAL A 18 3.44 -20.01 23.36
C VAL A 18 3.19 -21.04 24.47
N ALA A 19 1.99 -21.62 24.53
CA ALA A 19 1.65 -22.60 25.55
C ALA A 19 2.58 -23.84 25.50
N ALA A 20 2.88 -24.34 24.30
CA ALA A 20 3.75 -25.49 24.12
C ALA A 20 5.19 -25.24 24.62
N VAL A 21 5.76 -24.07 24.29
CA VAL A 21 7.15 -23.72 24.66
C VAL A 21 7.28 -23.38 26.14
N PHE A 22 6.34 -22.62 26.72
CA PHE A 22 6.37 -22.35 28.16
C PHE A 22 6.20 -23.63 28.97
N LEU A 23 5.32 -24.53 28.53
CA LEU A 23 5.17 -25.84 29.15
C LEU A 23 6.44 -26.68 29.00
N MET A 24 7.11 -26.64 27.84
CA MET A 24 8.40 -27.31 27.64
C MET A 24 9.45 -26.79 28.61
N PHE A 25 9.60 -25.47 28.79
CA PHE A 25 10.54 -24.91 29.77
C PHE A 25 10.21 -25.35 31.19
N ARG A 26 8.93 -25.40 31.54
CA ARG A 26 8.50 -25.94 32.84
C ARG A 26 8.87 -27.40 33.01
N LEU A 27 8.69 -28.22 31.96
CA LEU A 27 9.01 -29.65 31.98
C LEU A 27 10.51 -29.92 32.04
N TRP A 28 11.32 -29.03 31.47
CA TRP A 28 12.78 -29.15 31.49
C TRP A 28 13.40 -28.85 32.86
N GLY A 29 12.64 -28.22 33.77
CA GLY A 29 13.05 -28.05 35.16
C GLY A 29 12.97 -29.31 36.02
N TYR A 30 12.40 -30.41 35.51
CA TYR A 30 12.34 -31.68 36.25
C TYR A 30 13.59 -32.52 35.99
N PRO A 31 14.10 -33.27 37.00
CA PRO A 31 15.20 -34.20 36.81
C PRO A 31 14.93 -35.19 35.66
N TYR A 32 15.94 -35.39 34.82
CA TYR A 32 15.91 -36.34 33.71
C TYR A 32 16.99 -37.38 33.90
N ASP A 33 16.59 -38.65 33.97
CA ASP A 33 17.51 -39.77 34.03
C ASP A 33 17.95 -40.15 32.61
N LYS A 34 19.23 -39.90 32.29
CA LYS A 34 19.82 -40.19 30.98
C LYS A 34 20.01 -41.68 30.73
N ALA A 35 20.09 -42.53 31.77
CA ALA A 35 20.30 -43.96 31.61
C ALA A 35 18.99 -44.67 31.21
N THR A 36 17.87 -44.25 31.80
CA THR A 36 16.54 -44.81 31.53
C THR A 36 15.71 -44.00 30.53
N HIS A 37 16.18 -42.81 30.14
CA HIS A 37 15.44 -41.84 29.34
C HIS A 37 14.07 -41.48 29.93
N THR A 38 13.98 -41.42 31.27
CA THR A 38 12.74 -41.08 31.97
C THR A 38 12.86 -39.75 32.70
N SER A 39 11.87 -38.88 32.49
CA SER A 39 11.71 -37.64 33.26
C SER A 39 10.86 -37.88 34.51
N ALA A 40 11.20 -37.22 35.60
CA ALA A 40 10.35 -37.13 36.79
C ALA A 40 9.12 -36.21 36.60
N ALA A 41 8.94 -35.63 35.41
CA ALA A 41 7.83 -34.74 35.10
C ALA A 41 6.46 -35.44 35.21
N PRO A 42 5.42 -34.74 35.72
CA PRO A 42 4.07 -35.29 35.79
C PRO A 42 3.55 -35.77 34.42
N PRO A 43 3.01 -36.99 34.30
CA PRO A 43 2.61 -37.57 33.02
C PRO A 43 1.44 -36.81 32.35
N GLY A 44 0.64 -36.08 33.14
CA GLY A 44 -0.41 -35.19 32.61
C GLY A 44 0.16 -34.01 31.83
N LEU A 45 1.22 -33.37 32.34
CA LEU A 45 1.86 -32.23 31.68
C LEU A 45 2.63 -32.67 30.42
N MET A 46 3.28 -33.84 30.46
CA MET A 46 3.91 -34.43 29.27
C MET A 46 2.89 -34.72 28.16
N ARG A 47 1.71 -35.26 28.52
CA ARG A 47 0.61 -35.47 27.58
C ARG A 47 0.07 -34.16 27.02
N LEU A 48 -0.13 -33.16 27.87
CA LEU A 48 -0.57 -31.83 27.44
C LEU A 48 0.40 -31.20 26.44
N HIS A 49 1.71 -31.25 26.70
CA HIS A 49 2.72 -30.75 25.76
C HIS A 49 2.64 -31.45 24.41
N ARG A 50 2.45 -32.77 24.39
CA ARG A 50 2.30 -33.54 23.15
C ARG A 50 1.03 -33.15 22.39
N ILE A 51 -0.09 -32.96 23.09
CA ILE A 51 -1.35 -32.50 22.48
C ILE A 51 -1.18 -31.11 21.87
N LEU A 52 -0.59 -30.17 22.61
CA LEU A 52 -0.30 -28.82 22.10
C LEU A 52 0.62 -28.86 20.87
N GLY A 53 1.63 -29.74 20.88
CA GLY A 53 2.50 -29.96 19.73
C GLY A 53 1.75 -30.47 18.49
N TRP A 54 0.83 -31.41 18.66
CA TRP A 54 -0.01 -31.89 17.55
C TRP A 54 -0.97 -30.83 17.04
N ILE A 55 -1.61 -30.07 17.94
CA ILE A 55 -2.45 -28.93 17.56
C ILE A 55 -1.65 -27.93 16.72
N TYR A 56 -0.44 -27.58 17.15
CA TYR A 56 0.44 -26.67 16.42
C TYR A 56 0.77 -27.19 15.01
N VAL A 57 1.14 -28.47 14.88
CA VAL A 57 1.45 -29.08 13.58
C VAL A 57 0.22 -29.13 12.66
N ILE A 58 -0.95 -29.50 13.19
CA ILE A 58 -2.19 -29.55 12.41
C ILE A 58 -2.56 -28.14 11.92
N LEU A 59 -2.51 -27.15 12.80
CA LEU A 59 -2.76 -25.74 12.44
C LEU A 59 -1.80 -25.27 11.33
N TYR A 60 -0.51 -25.59 11.46
CA TYR A 60 0.48 -25.28 10.43
C TYR A 60 0.12 -25.91 9.08
N ILE A 61 -0.22 -27.20 9.04
CA ILE A 61 -0.57 -27.89 7.80
C ILE A 61 -1.81 -27.28 7.15
N VAL A 62 -2.86 -27.01 7.93
CA VAL A 62 -4.10 -26.39 7.43
C VAL A 62 -3.84 -24.99 6.86
N MET A 63 -3.02 -24.18 7.52
CA MET A 63 -2.64 -22.87 6.97
C MET A 63 -1.82 -23.02 5.69
N MET A 64 -0.86 -23.96 5.65
CA MET A 64 0.00 -24.16 4.49
C MET A 64 -0.75 -24.70 3.27
N SER A 65 -1.76 -25.56 3.45
CA SER A 65 -2.58 -26.06 2.33
C SER A 65 -3.33 -24.92 1.61
N GLU A 66 -3.62 -23.83 2.32
CA GLU A 66 -4.31 -22.67 1.76
C GLU A 66 -3.37 -21.58 1.26
N MET A 67 -2.16 -21.48 1.83
CA MET A 67 -1.21 -20.41 1.51
C MET A 67 -0.24 -20.81 0.39
N VAL A 68 0.22 -22.06 0.34
CA VAL A 68 1.17 -22.53 -0.69
C VAL A 68 0.60 -22.42 -2.10
N PRO A 69 -0.64 -22.85 -2.39
CA PRO A 69 -1.19 -22.72 -3.73
C PRO A 69 -1.31 -21.26 -4.21
N ARG A 70 -1.38 -20.29 -3.29
CA ARG A 70 -1.44 -18.87 -3.67
C ARG A 70 -0.15 -18.40 -4.33
N LEU A 71 1.00 -18.99 -3.98
CA LEU A 71 2.30 -18.63 -4.56
C LEU A 71 2.32 -18.84 -6.07
N TRP A 72 1.57 -19.83 -6.58
CA TRP A 72 1.45 -20.08 -8.02
C TRP A 72 0.68 -19.00 -8.78
N ASN A 73 -0.14 -18.22 -8.08
CA ASN A 73 -0.92 -17.14 -8.69
C ASN A 73 -0.17 -15.81 -8.73
N TYR A 74 1.00 -15.71 -8.10
CA TYR A 74 1.82 -14.50 -8.15
C TYR A 74 2.72 -14.53 -9.39
N GLN A 75 2.46 -13.61 -10.32
CA GLN A 75 3.24 -13.45 -11.56
C GLN A 75 4.19 -12.24 -11.52
N VAL A 76 4.28 -11.56 -10.37
CA VAL A 76 5.09 -10.36 -10.16
C VAL A 76 5.97 -10.50 -8.93
N GLU A 77 7.02 -9.68 -8.85
CA GLU A 77 7.94 -9.64 -7.72
C GLU A 77 7.20 -9.44 -6.39
N PHE A 78 7.56 -10.25 -5.40
CA PHE A 78 6.91 -10.21 -4.10
C PHE A 78 7.28 -8.93 -3.34
N PRO A 79 6.31 -8.25 -2.70
CA PRO A 79 6.62 -7.21 -1.73
C PRO A 79 7.57 -7.75 -0.65
N PRO A 80 8.51 -6.95 -0.11
CA PRO A 80 9.47 -7.41 0.90
C PRO A 80 8.82 -8.07 2.12
N ARG A 81 7.63 -7.60 2.51
CA ARG A 81 6.82 -8.22 3.57
C ARG A 81 6.41 -9.65 3.24
N THR A 82 5.93 -9.88 2.02
CA THR A 82 5.49 -11.21 1.57
C THR A 82 6.68 -12.16 1.51
N VAL A 83 7.84 -11.68 1.07
CA VAL A 83 9.10 -12.43 1.12
C VAL A 83 9.44 -12.82 2.56
N ALA A 84 9.42 -11.86 3.49
CA ALA A 84 9.70 -12.14 4.91
C ALA A 84 8.71 -13.14 5.53
N HIS A 85 7.41 -13.00 5.23
CA HIS A 85 6.38 -13.94 5.67
C HIS A 85 6.63 -15.34 5.11
N LEU A 86 6.93 -15.46 3.82
CA LEU A 86 7.23 -16.71 3.15
C LEU A 86 8.46 -17.39 3.77
N MET A 87 9.56 -16.64 3.94
CA MET A 87 10.79 -17.14 4.56
C MET A 87 10.51 -17.71 5.96
N LEU A 88 9.83 -16.94 6.81
CA LEU A 88 9.49 -17.37 8.18
C LEU A 88 8.56 -18.60 8.18
N GLY A 89 7.54 -18.63 7.32
CA GLY A 89 6.64 -19.76 7.17
C GLY A 89 7.38 -21.04 6.76
N MET A 90 8.26 -20.96 5.76
CA MET A 90 9.09 -22.09 5.32
C MET A 90 10.08 -22.53 6.41
N SER A 91 10.71 -21.58 7.13
CA SER A 91 11.61 -21.90 8.24
C SER A 91 10.89 -22.71 9.31
N ILE A 92 9.65 -22.37 9.68
CA ILE A 92 8.86 -23.14 10.63
C ILE A 92 8.69 -24.59 10.15
N GLY A 93 8.34 -24.79 8.87
CA GLY A 93 8.22 -26.12 8.28
C GLY A 93 9.49 -26.95 8.35
N ILE A 94 10.63 -26.35 7.96
CA ILE A 94 11.94 -27.00 8.02
C ILE A 94 12.30 -27.38 9.47
N ILE A 95 12.12 -26.46 10.41
CA ILE A 95 12.44 -26.72 11.82
C ILE A 95 11.53 -27.81 12.39
N LEU A 96 10.25 -27.85 12.03
CA LEU A 96 9.32 -28.93 12.42
C LEU A 96 9.77 -30.28 11.89
N LEU A 97 10.17 -30.37 10.62
CA LEU A 97 10.68 -31.60 10.02
C LEU A 97 11.95 -32.08 10.72
N ILE A 98 12.88 -31.18 11.02
CA ILE A 98 14.10 -31.49 11.78
C ILE A 98 13.75 -32.01 13.17
N LYS A 99 12.86 -31.32 13.89
CA LYS A 99 12.41 -31.70 15.24
C LYS A 99 11.76 -33.08 15.24
N ILE A 100 10.89 -33.38 14.27
CA ILE A 100 10.26 -34.71 14.13
C ILE A 100 11.30 -35.78 13.80
N SER A 101 12.27 -35.46 12.93
CA SER A 101 13.35 -36.37 12.54
C SER A 101 14.26 -36.71 13.71
N ILE A 102 14.60 -35.74 14.56
CA ILE A 102 15.37 -35.96 15.79
C ILE A 102 14.64 -36.91 16.73
N LEU A 103 13.35 -36.68 16.97
CA LEU A 103 12.56 -37.53 17.86
C LEU A 103 12.38 -38.96 17.35
N ARG A 104 12.35 -39.16 16.03
CA ARG A 104 12.07 -40.46 15.42
C ARG A 104 13.31 -41.26 15.05
N PHE A 105 14.36 -40.59 14.58
CA PHE A 105 15.55 -41.25 14.01
C PHE A 105 16.84 -40.87 14.74
N PHE A 106 16.99 -39.62 15.20
CA PHE A 106 18.24 -39.10 15.75
C PHE A 106 18.13 -38.68 17.23
N ARG A 107 17.68 -39.61 18.09
CA ARG A 107 17.39 -39.32 19.51
C ARG A 107 18.59 -38.80 20.30
N HIS A 108 19.82 -39.05 19.84
CA HIS A 108 21.02 -38.53 20.49
C HIS A 108 21.13 -36.99 20.44
N PHE A 109 20.37 -36.30 19.59
CA PHE A 109 20.29 -34.84 19.54
C PHE A 109 19.16 -34.26 20.41
N GLU A 110 18.56 -35.03 21.33
CA GLU A 110 17.44 -34.56 22.14
C GLU A 110 17.75 -33.32 23.00
N GLU A 111 19.02 -33.09 23.33
CA GLU A 111 19.46 -31.91 24.08
C GLU A 111 19.19 -30.58 23.33
N TRP A 112 19.12 -30.62 22.00
CA TRP A 112 18.81 -29.46 21.16
C TRP A 112 17.31 -29.13 21.08
N MET A 113 16.44 -29.98 21.65
CA MET A 113 14.99 -29.84 21.52
C MET A 113 14.45 -28.47 21.98
N PRO A 114 14.97 -27.85 23.06
CA PRO A 114 14.49 -26.54 23.49
C PRO A 114 14.96 -25.40 22.63
N VAL A 115 16.14 -25.52 22.01
CA VAL A 115 16.60 -24.55 21.01
C VAL A 115 15.64 -24.56 19.82
N LEU A 116 15.30 -25.74 19.30
CA LEU A 116 14.34 -25.88 18.20
C LEU A 116 12.94 -25.40 18.59
N GLY A 117 12.47 -25.70 19.82
CA GLY A 117 11.21 -25.20 20.34
C GLY A 117 11.16 -23.68 20.42
N THR A 118 12.23 -23.06 20.92
CA THR A 118 12.35 -21.60 21.05
C THR A 118 12.42 -20.93 19.68
N LEU A 119 13.18 -21.52 18.74
CA LEU A 119 13.29 -21.01 17.38
C LEU A 119 11.95 -21.07 16.64
N LEU A 120 11.18 -22.16 16.81
CA LEU A 120 9.81 -22.25 16.29
C LEU A 120 8.96 -21.09 16.82
N LEU A 121 8.94 -20.87 18.14
CA LEU A 121 8.17 -19.78 18.74
C LEU A 121 8.61 -18.40 18.25
N ALA A 122 9.93 -18.16 18.13
CA ALA A 122 10.46 -16.90 17.60
C ALA A 122 9.96 -16.66 16.18
N CYS A 123 10.05 -17.66 15.29
CA CYS A 123 9.50 -17.57 13.94
C CYS A 123 7.97 -17.35 13.96
N THR A 124 7.23 -18.04 14.84
CA THR A 124 5.78 -17.85 14.99
C THR A 124 5.44 -16.41 15.39
N ILE A 125 6.12 -15.86 16.39
CA ILE A 125 5.89 -14.49 16.87
C ILE A 125 6.17 -13.49 15.76
N LEU A 126 7.31 -13.62 15.06
CA LEU A 126 7.66 -12.74 13.95
C LEU A 126 6.64 -12.84 12.81
N LEU A 127 6.26 -14.06 12.43
CA LEU A 127 5.27 -14.31 11.37
C LEU A 127 3.90 -13.73 11.74
N SER A 128 3.47 -13.93 12.98
CA SER A 128 2.24 -13.35 13.54
C SER A 128 2.31 -11.83 13.57
N GLY A 129 3.46 -11.24 13.92
CA GLY A 129 3.68 -9.79 13.90
C GLY A 129 3.57 -9.17 12.50
N LEU A 130 3.98 -9.89 11.45
CA LEU A 130 3.81 -9.44 10.07
C LEU A 130 2.36 -9.55 9.56
N SER A 131 1.52 -10.35 10.21
CA SER A 131 0.22 -10.78 9.65
C SER A 131 -0.98 -10.27 10.46
N LEU A 132 -0.95 -10.44 11.78
CA LEU A 132 -2.06 -10.10 12.68
C LEU A 132 -2.39 -8.61 12.70
N PRO A 133 -1.44 -7.66 12.75
CA PRO A 133 -1.78 -6.25 12.79
C PRO A 133 -2.58 -5.79 11.57
N PHE A 134 -2.32 -6.35 10.39
CA PHE A 134 -3.06 -6.02 9.17
C PHE A 134 -4.42 -6.67 9.15
N ALA A 135 -4.51 -7.96 9.50
CA ALA A 135 -5.80 -8.64 9.60
C ALA A 135 -6.68 -8.00 10.69
N MET A 136 -6.11 -7.60 11.82
CA MET A 136 -6.81 -6.88 12.87
C MET A 136 -7.15 -5.46 12.46
N ARG A 137 -6.27 -4.73 11.78
CA ARG A 137 -6.61 -3.40 11.23
C ARG A 137 -7.74 -3.51 10.21
N GLU A 138 -7.74 -4.52 9.35
CA GLU A 138 -8.83 -4.77 8.42
C GLU A 138 -10.12 -5.21 9.14
N PHE A 139 -10.00 -6.01 10.19
CA PHE A 139 -11.12 -6.41 11.03
C PHE A 139 -11.69 -5.25 11.84
N VAL A 140 -10.85 -4.37 12.38
CA VAL A 140 -11.23 -3.14 13.07
C VAL A 140 -11.78 -2.14 12.06
N LEU A 141 -11.19 -1.95 10.88
CA LEU A 141 -11.80 -1.13 9.83
C LEU A 141 -13.13 -1.71 9.31
N SER A 142 -13.36 -3.02 9.49
CA SER A 142 -14.63 -3.65 9.11
C SER A 142 -15.64 -3.77 10.27
N ARG A 143 -15.25 -3.58 11.54
CA ARG A 143 -16.14 -3.66 12.73
C ARG A 143 -16.16 -2.44 13.65
N GLY A 144 -15.04 -1.74 13.80
CA GLY A 144 -14.85 -0.56 14.64
C GLY A 144 -14.88 0.71 13.79
N THR A 145 -15.94 1.47 13.94
CA THR A 145 -16.57 2.39 12.97
C THR A 145 -17.45 1.62 11.99
N ASP A 146 -18.71 2.03 11.87
CA ASP A 146 -19.52 1.83 10.67
C ASP A 146 -18.57 1.92 9.47
N GLY A 147 -18.38 0.85 8.70
CA GLY A 147 -17.17 0.66 7.89
C GLY A 147 -16.82 1.86 6.99
N GLY A 148 -15.94 2.73 7.46
CA GLY A 148 -15.70 4.04 6.87
C GLY A 148 -16.99 4.86 6.68
N ASN A 149 -16.87 6.08 6.15
CA ASN A 149 -18.08 6.77 5.66
C ASN A 149 -18.85 5.95 4.61
N ILE A 150 -18.26 4.90 4.05
CA ILE A 150 -18.67 4.21 2.83
C ILE A 150 -20.06 3.55 2.97
N TYR A 151 -20.33 2.86 4.07
CA TYR A 151 -21.60 2.14 4.27
C TYR A 151 -22.65 2.93 5.07
N LYS A 152 -22.32 4.15 5.50
CA LYS A 152 -23.24 4.99 6.26
C LYS A 152 -24.39 5.49 5.38
N PRO A 153 -25.60 5.66 5.93
CA PRO A 153 -26.75 6.17 5.19
C PRO A 153 -26.44 7.44 4.39
N GLU A 154 -25.69 8.38 4.97
CA GLU A 154 -25.37 9.67 4.35
C GLU A 154 -24.52 9.50 3.07
N ASN A 155 -23.59 8.53 3.06
CA ASN A 155 -22.80 8.26 1.87
C ASN A 155 -23.58 7.47 0.83
N LEU A 156 -24.49 6.58 1.25
CA LEU A 156 -25.39 5.89 0.32
C LEU A 156 -26.32 6.88 -0.37
N GLU A 157 -26.87 7.85 0.35
CA GLU A 157 -27.67 8.95 -0.22
C GLU A 157 -26.85 9.85 -1.14
N ARG A 158 -25.61 10.19 -0.76
CA ARG A 158 -24.67 10.91 -1.64
C ARG A 158 -24.42 10.11 -2.92
N LEU A 159 -24.16 8.82 -2.79
CA LEU A 159 -23.89 7.94 -3.91
C LEU A 159 -25.10 7.86 -4.84
N ALA A 160 -26.29 7.62 -4.32
CA ALA A 160 -27.54 7.59 -5.08
C ALA A 160 -27.77 8.89 -5.87
N ARG A 161 -27.41 10.05 -5.33
CA ARG A 161 -27.48 11.34 -6.04
C ARG A 161 -26.47 11.49 -7.18
N VAL A 162 -25.29 10.87 -7.07
CA VAL A 162 -24.18 11.03 -8.01
C VAL A 162 -24.19 9.98 -9.12
N LEU A 163 -24.78 8.81 -8.88
CA LEU A 163 -24.82 7.71 -9.84
C LEU A 163 -25.49 8.03 -11.18
N PRO A 164 -26.60 8.80 -11.26
CA PRO A 164 -27.20 9.17 -12.53
C PRO A 164 -26.23 9.89 -13.48
N ASP A 165 -25.35 10.72 -12.93
CA ASP A 165 -24.35 11.48 -13.69
C ASP A 165 -23.02 10.74 -13.86
N ALA A 166 -22.91 9.50 -13.35
CA ALA A 166 -21.67 8.73 -13.38
C ALA A 166 -21.39 8.08 -14.74
N GLY A 167 -22.26 8.24 -15.74
CA GLY A 167 -22.07 7.65 -17.07
C GLY A 167 -22.20 6.12 -17.08
N LEU A 168 -22.99 5.57 -16.14
CA LEU A 168 -23.45 4.19 -16.21
C LEU A 168 -24.48 4.06 -17.36
N PRO A 169 -24.57 2.89 -18.01
CA PRO A 169 -25.54 2.68 -19.08
C PRO A 169 -26.98 2.65 -18.53
N GLU A 170 -27.97 2.91 -19.38
CA GLU A 170 -29.38 3.05 -18.97
C GLU A 170 -29.95 1.80 -18.30
N GLU A 171 -29.45 0.61 -18.66
CA GLU A 171 -29.86 -0.66 -18.06
C GLU A 171 -29.31 -0.91 -16.65
N ALA A 172 -28.43 -0.07 -16.13
CA ALA A 172 -27.81 -0.27 -14.83
C ALA A 172 -28.83 -0.01 -13.69
N PRO A 173 -29.04 -0.95 -12.75
CA PRO A 173 -30.01 -0.78 -11.66
C PRO A 173 -29.45 0.14 -10.57
N LEU A 174 -29.54 1.45 -10.76
CA LEU A 174 -28.88 2.47 -9.91
C LEU A 174 -29.25 2.34 -8.43
N GLU A 175 -30.51 2.04 -8.12
CA GLU A 175 -30.98 1.85 -6.74
C GLU A 175 -30.33 0.63 -6.07
N GLU A 176 -30.20 -0.48 -6.80
CA GLU A 176 -29.55 -1.69 -6.28
C GLU A 176 -28.04 -1.50 -6.09
N LEU A 177 -27.43 -0.70 -6.99
CA LEU A 177 -26.00 -0.38 -6.95
C LEU A 177 -25.65 0.51 -5.74
N ALA A 178 -26.56 1.36 -5.28
CA ALA A 178 -26.38 2.21 -4.11
C ALA A 178 -26.63 1.49 -2.75
N THR A 179 -26.41 0.17 -2.68
CA THR A 179 -26.65 -0.63 -1.46
C THR A 179 -25.36 -1.12 -0.80
N PRO A 180 -25.36 -1.39 0.54
CA PRO A 180 -24.21 -1.99 1.22
C PRO A 180 -23.80 -3.35 0.64
N ARG A 181 -24.75 -4.09 0.04
CA ARG A 181 -24.47 -5.36 -0.62
C ARG A 181 -23.67 -5.13 -1.92
N ALA A 182 -24.12 -4.23 -2.78
CA ALA A 182 -23.41 -3.88 -4.01
C ALA A 182 -22.00 -3.34 -3.74
N LEU A 183 -21.84 -2.48 -2.73
CA LEU A 183 -20.52 -1.97 -2.33
C LEU A 183 -19.56 -3.06 -1.84
N ARG A 184 -20.06 -4.06 -1.09
CA ARG A 184 -19.25 -5.23 -0.69
C ARG A 184 -18.86 -6.11 -1.88
N ASN A 185 -19.77 -6.27 -2.85
CA ASN A 185 -19.48 -6.98 -4.09
C ASN A 185 -18.40 -6.24 -4.89
N GLY A 186 -18.53 -4.92 -5.07
CA GLY A 186 -17.54 -4.09 -5.75
C GLY A 186 -16.15 -4.15 -5.12
N ARG A 187 -16.07 -4.07 -3.79
CA ARG A 187 -14.80 -4.29 -3.05
C ARG A 187 -14.20 -5.66 -3.35
N THR A 188 -15.05 -6.70 -3.37
CA THR A 188 -14.60 -8.07 -3.62
C THR A 188 -14.02 -8.22 -5.03
N VAL A 189 -14.68 -7.64 -6.04
CA VAL A 189 -14.16 -7.64 -7.41
C VAL A 189 -12.84 -6.87 -7.49
N LEU A 190 -12.76 -5.68 -6.90
CA LEU A 190 -11.52 -4.89 -6.84
C LEU A 190 -10.34 -5.71 -6.30
N VAL A 191 -10.53 -6.37 -5.15
CA VAL A 191 -9.49 -7.15 -4.46
C VAL A 191 -9.20 -8.50 -5.13
N ARG A 192 -10.12 -9.06 -5.93
CA ARG A 192 -9.91 -10.37 -6.56
C ARG A 192 -9.47 -10.29 -8.01
N LYS A 193 -9.89 -9.26 -8.74
CA LYS A 193 -9.66 -9.13 -10.19
C LYS A 193 -8.73 -7.99 -10.55
N CYS A 194 -8.89 -6.80 -9.94
CA CYS A 194 -8.07 -5.64 -10.32
C CYS A 194 -6.65 -5.72 -9.76
N VAL A 195 -6.48 -6.23 -8.54
CA VAL A 195 -5.15 -6.31 -7.92
C VAL A 195 -4.26 -7.44 -8.45
N VAL A 196 -4.76 -8.23 -9.41
CA VAL A 196 -3.98 -9.28 -10.08
C VAL A 196 -2.85 -8.64 -10.90
N CYS A 197 -3.14 -7.51 -11.56
CA CYS A 197 -2.19 -6.80 -12.41
C CYS A 197 -1.77 -5.42 -11.86
N HIS A 198 -2.50 -4.89 -10.88
CA HIS A 198 -2.24 -3.57 -10.30
C HIS A 198 -2.04 -3.69 -8.80
N ASP A 199 -1.28 -2.80 -8.19
CA ASP A 199 -1.30 -2.68 -6.74
C ASP A 199 -2.49 -1.79 -6.29
N LEU A 200 -3.00 -2.02 -5.09
CA LEU A 200 -4.16 -1.26 -4.60
C LEU A 200 -3.82 0.24 -4.44
N LYS A 201 -2.56 0.58 -4.16
CA LYS A 201 -2.13 1.97 -4.01
C LYS A 201 -2.17 2.69 -5.37
N THR A 202 -1.73 2.09 -6.46
CA THR A 202 -1.81 2.70 -7.80
C THR A 202 -3.25 2.91 -8.25
N ILE A 203 -4.17 2.01 -7.86
CA ILE A 203 -5.59 2.22 -8.11
C ILE A 203 -6.11 3.42 -7.30
N LEU A 204 -5.83 3.47 -5.99
CA LEU A 204 -6.46 4.42 -5.07
C LEU A 204 -5.79 5.80 -5.01
N THR A 205 -4.58 5.96 -5.54
CA THR A 205 -3.81 7.23 -5.46
C THR A 205 -4.29 8.30 -6.43
N ARG A 206 -5.05 7.94 -7.46
CA ARG A 206 -5.56 8.89 -8.46
C ARG A 206 -7.03 9.18 -8.19
N PRO A 207 -7.39 10.30 -7.54
CA PRO A 207 -8.78 10.70 -7.41
C PRO A 207 -9.37 10.94 -8.80
N ARG A 208 -10.58 10.43 -9.04
CA ARG A 208 -11.28 10.55 -10.32
C ARG A 208 -12.71 11.01 -10.09
N SER A 209 -13.28 11.65 -11.11
CA SER A 209 -14.72 11.89 -11.17
C SER A 209 -15.48 10.56 -11.27
N PRO A 210 -16.79 10.55 -10.96
CA PRO A 210 -17.61 9.35 -11.10
C PRO A 210 -17.58 8.72 -12.50
N SER A 211 -17.74 9.55 -13.54
CA SER A 211 -17.63 9.13 -14.94
C SER A 211 -16.28 8.54 -15.30
N ASN A 212 -15.20 9.14 -14.81
CA ASN A 212 -13.85 8.64 -15.05
C ASN A 212 -13.61 7.28 -14.38
N TRP A 213 -14.27 6.98 -13.25
CA TRP A 213 -14.21 5.64 -12.65
C TRP A 213 -14.91 4.59 -13.51
N VAL A 214 -16.13 4.88 -13.98
CA VAL A 214 -16.88 3.97 -14.85
C VAL A 214 -16.07 3.64 -16.12
N GLN A 215 -15.57 4.67 -16.81
CA GLN A 215 -14.74 4.49 -18.02
C GLN A 215 -13.46 3.70 -17.73
N THR A 216 -12.83 3.93 -16.58
CA THR A 216 -11.61 3.20 -16.20
C THR A 216 -11.91 1.71 -16.02
N VAL A 217 -12.98 1.37 -15.32
CA VAL A 217 -13.36 -0.03 -15.08
C VAL A 217 -13.76 -0.72 -16.39
N GLN A 218 -14.52 -0.05 -17.26
CA GLN A 218 -14.88 -0.57 -18.60
C GLN A 218 -13.62 -0.89 -19.44
N ARG A 219 -12.70 0.07 -19.55
CA ARG A 219 -11.43 -0.13 -20.25
C ARG A 219 -10.59 -1.27 -19.67
N MET A 220 -10.66 -1.51 -18.35
CA MET A 220 -9.96 -2.63 -17.74
C MET A 220 -10.65 -3.96 -18.02
N ALA A 221 -11.98 -3.98 -18.15
CA ALA A 221 -12.73 -5.17 -18.50
C ALA A 221 -12.54 -5.58 -19.97
N GLU A 222 -12.27 -4.63 -20.86
CA GLU A 222 -11.96 -4.85 -22.28
C GLU A 222 -10.55 -5.38 -22.52
N LYS A 223 -9.63 -5.20 -21.55
CA LYS A 223 -8.26 -5.68 -21.71
C LYS A 223 -8.21 -7.22 -21.65
N PRO A 224 -7.39 -7.87 -22.49
CA PRO A 224 -7.14 -9.30 -22.33
C PRO A 224 -6.59 -9.58 -20.94
N THR A 225 -7.22 -10.50 -20.22
CA THR A 225 -6.75 -10.94 -18.90
C THR A 225 -6.53 -12.44 -18.91
N PHE A 226 -5.53 -12.90 -18.17
CA PHE A 226 -5.32 -14.32 -17.91
C PHE A 226 -6.29 -14.88 -16.84
N ALA A 227 -7.10 -14.02 -16.24
CA ALA A 227 -8.08 -14.36 -15.21
C ALA A 227 -9.51 -14.46 -15.79
N ALA A 228 -10.46 -14.84 -14.94
CA ALA A 228 -11.87 -14.84 -15.31
C ALA A 228 -12.30 -13.40 -15.71
N PRO A 229 -12.98 -13.23 -16.86
CA PRO A 229 -13.37 -11.91 -17.35
C PRO A 229 -14.25 -11.17 -16.35
N ILE A 230 -14.19 -9.83 -16.37
CA ILE A 230 -15.02 -8.98 -15.52
C ILE A 230 -16.40 -8.84 -16.18
N THR A 231 -17.41 -9.45 -15.58
CA THR A 231 -18.79 -9.37 -16.05
C THR A 231 -19.33 -7.95 -15.96
N GLN A 232 -20.39 -7.63 -16.71
CA GLN A 232 -20.97 -6.28 -16.72
C GLN A 232 -21.45 -5.83 -15.32
N SER A 233 -22.12 -6.71 -14.57
CA SER A 233 -22.54 -6.44 -13.18
C SER A 233 -21.34 -6.19 -12.24
N GLU A 234 -20.24 -6.93 -12.42
CA GLU A 234 -19.01 -6.69 -11.66
C GLU A 234 -18.36 -5.36 -12.01
N GLN A 235 -18.41 -4.93 -13.28
CA GLN A 235 -17.92 -3.61 -13.69
C GLN A 235 -18.69 -2.50 -12.96
N TRP A 236 -20.03 -2.57 -12.98
CA TRP A 236 -20.88 -1.57 -12.32
C TRP A 236 -20.64 -1.51 -10.82
N THR A 237 -20.70 -2.66 -10.13
CA THR A 237 -20.50 -2.70 -8.68
C THR A 237 -19.10 -2.23 -8.27
N THR A 238 -18.06 -2.53 -9.06
CA THR A 238 -16.69 -2.06 -8.80
C THR A 238 -16.55 -0.56 -9.01
N ALA A 239 -17.09 -0.02 -10.11
CA ALA A 239 -17.07 1.41 -10.38
C ALA A 239 -17.80 2.18 -9.26
N VAL A 240 -18.99 1.73 -8.89
CA VAL A 240 -19.79 2.30 -7.80
C VAL A 240 -19.03 2.28 -6.47
N TYR A 241 -18.33 1.18 -6.15
CA TYR A 241 -17.48 1.13 -4.97
C TYR A 241 -16.35 2.15 -5.00
N LEU A 242 -15.66 2.31 -6.13
CA LEU A 242 -14.59 3.31 -6.30
C LEU A 242 -15.11 4.76 -6.15
N ILE A 243 -16.33 5.02 -6.66
CA ILE A 243 -17.04 6.30 -6.47
C ILE A 243 -17.39 6.54 -5.00
N ALA A 244 -17.82 5.49 -4.31
CA ALA A 244 -18.22 5.56 -2.90
C ALA A 244 -17.05 5.94 -1.99
N ILE A 245 -15.84 5.42 -2.26
CA ILE A 245 -14.64 5.66 -1.45
C ILE A 245 -13.86 6.93 -1.85
N SER A 246 -14.18 7.54 -2.99
CA SER A 246 -13.42 8.68 -3.55
C SER A 246 -13.30 9.89 -2.61
N PRO A 247 -14.34 10.31 -1.85
CA PRO A 247 -14.20 11.43 -0.91
C PRO A 247 -13.17 11.16 0.19
N ASP A 248 -13.18 9.96 0.76
CA ASP A 248 -12.23 9.57 1.81
C ASP A 248 -10.80 9.54 1.25
N LEU A 249 -10.62 9.08 0.01
CA LEU A 249 -9.34 9.14 -0.69
C LEU A 249 -8.86 10.58 -0.87
N GLN A 250 -9.72 11.47 -1.36
CA GLN A 250 -9.39 12.89 -1.55
C GLN A 250 -9.02 13.57 -0.23
N GLN A 251 -9.74 13.28 0.86
CA GLN A 251 -9.42 13.82 2.18
C GLN A 251 -8.06 13.31 2.67
N SER A 252 -7.78 12.02 2.51
CA SER A 252 -6.49 11.44 2.92
C SER A 252 -5.31 12.03 2.15
N VAL A 253 -5.48 12.27 0.84
CA VAL A 253 -4.48 12.93 -0.02
C VAL A 253 -4.29 14.39 0.42
N LYS A 254 -5.38 15.11 0.72
CA LYS A 254 -5.30 16.49 1.22
C LYS A 254 -4.54 16.57 2.55
N MET A 255 -4.84 15.68 3.50
CA MET A 255 -4.14 15.60 4.79
C MET A 255 -2.66 15.28 4.62
N GLN A 256 -2.33 14.30 3.76
CA GLN A 256 -0.93 13.93 3.50
C GLN A 256 -0.15 15.08 2.84
N ARG A 257 -0.78 15.82 1.91
CA ARG A 257 -0.20 17.03 1.30
C ARG A 257 0.07 18.10 2.35
N GLN A 258 -0.89 18.34 3.25
CA GLN A 258 -0.72 19.31 4.33
C GLN A 258 0.43 18.92 5.27
N GLN A 259 0.51 17.66 5.68
CA GLN A 259 1.63 17.18 6.52
C GLN A 259 2.99 17.29 5.82
N ARG A 260 3.05 16.98 4.52
CA ARG A 260 4.29 17.14 3.74
C ARG A 260 4.69 18.61 3.64
N ARG A 261 3.72 19.50 3.46
CA ARG A 261 3.95 20.95 3.45
C ARG A 261 4.46 21.44 4.80
N GLU A 262 3.83 21.04 5.91
CA GLU A 262 4.28 21.38 7.26
C GLU A 262 5.71 20.87 7.53
N ALA A 263 6.05 19.66 7.05
CA ALA A 263 7.39 19.09 7.17
C ALA A 263 8.42 19.85 6.31
N GLN A 264 8.06 20.26 5.09
CA GLN A 264 8.91 21.08 4.21
C GLN A 264 9.11 22.47 4.80
N GLU A 265 8.06 23.14 5.28
CA GLU A 265 8.15 24.44 5.94
C GLU A 265 9.05 24.36 7.20
N ALA A 266 8.96 23.28 7.99
CA ALA A 266 9.85 23.06 9.12
C ALA A 266 11.31 22.84 8.70
N GLN A 267 11.53 22.10 7.60
CA GLN A 267 12.87 21.85 7.06
C GLN A 267 13.48 23.12 6.43
N GLU A 268 12.69 23.89 5.70
CA GLU A 268 13.07 25.19 5.13
C GLU A 268 13.37 26.21 6.23
N ALA A 269 12.58 26.25 7.30
CA ALA A 269 12.87 27.09 8.46
C ALA A 269 14.19 26.71 9.16
N MET A 270 14.50 25.40 9.25
CA MET A 270 15.81 24.94 9.73
C MET A 270 16.94 25.35 8.79
N VAL A 271 16.80 25.18 7.46
CA VAL A 271 17.83 25.57 6.49
C VAL A 271 18.02 27.08 6.43
N ALA A 272 16.96 27.88 6.44
CA ALA A 272 17.02 29.34 6.49
C ALA A 272 17.71 29.85 7.77
N SER A 273 17.52 29.15 8.90
CA SER A 273 18.26 29.45 10.14
C SER A 273 19.76 29.12 10.05
N MET A 274 20.15 28.23 9.14
CA MET A 274 21.55 27.90 8.84
C MET A 274 22.17 28.81 7.76
N GLU A 275 21.37 29.34 6.84
CA GLU A 275 21.83 30.17 5.70
C GLU A 275 21.88 31.69 5.99
N ALA A 276 21.42 32.15 7.16
CA ALA A 276 21.49 33.56 7.57
C ALA A 276 22.92 34.13 7.78
N THR A 277 23.95 33.46 7.25
CA THR A 277 25.35 33.92 7.20
C THR A 277 25.90 33.89 5.78
N GLY A 278 25.67 34.95 5.00
CA GLY A 278 26.44 35.27 3.79
C GLY A 278 25.67 35.97 2.66
N PRO A 279 26.15 37.10 2.09
CA PRO A 279 25.53 37.76 0.94
C PRO A 279 26.21 37.39 -0.38
N GLY A 280 25.45 37.34 -1.49
CA GLY A 280 26.01 37.14 -2.82
C GLY A 280 25.02 37.44 -3.96
N GLU A 281 25.23 38.58 -4.60
CA GLU A 281 24.55 39.16 -5.76
C GLU A 281 25.11 38.57 -7.07
N THR A 282 24.28 38.30 -8.11
CA THR A 282 24.79 37.85 -9.43
C THR A 282 24.07 38.46 -10.62
N ALA A 283 24.88 38.90 -11.59
CA ALA A 283 24.58 39.47 -12.89
C ALA A 283 23.84 38.53 -13.87
N GLY A 284 23.20 39.11 -14.89
CA GLY A 284 22.35 38.41 -15.86
C GLY A 284 23.07 37.46 -16.84
N PRO A 285 22.35 36.51 -17.45
CA PRO A 285 22.91 35.41 -18.26
C PRO A 285 23.28 35.78 -19.70
N ASP A 286 24.29 35.10 -20.26
CA ASP A 286 24.77 35.24 -21.65
C ASP A 286 23.86 34.57 -22.70
N ASP A 287 24.09 34.84 -24.00
CA ASP A 287 23.21 34.40 -25.10
C ASP A 287 23.22 32.87 -25.32
N ALA A 288 24.32 32.19 -25.05
CA ALA A 288 24.39 30.72 -25.10
C ALA A 288 23.49 30.08 -24.02
N THR A 289 23.41 30.71 -22.85
CA THR A 289 22.51 30.29 -21.77
C THR A 289 21.05 30.51 -22.14
N LYS A 290 20.71 31.58 -22.88
CA LYS A 290 19.34 31.85 -23.33
C LYS A 290 18.83 30.80 -24.34
N GLU A 291 19.65 30.39 -25.30
CA GLU A 291 19.27 29.33 -26.25
C GLU A 291 19.05 27.99 -25.55
N LYS A 292 19.95 27.62 -24.64
CA LYS A 292 19.81 26.40 -23.84
C LYS A 292 18.56 26.45 -22.95
N ALA A 293 18.30 27.58 -22.33
CA ALA A 293 17.12 27.81 -21.50
C ALA A 293 15.82 27.65 -22.29
N LYS A 294 15.76 28.20 -23.52
CA LYS A 294 14.61 28.05 -24.42
C LYS A 294 14.38 26.58 -24.80
N ALA A 295 15.42 25.87 -25.21
CA ALA A 295 15.30 24.46 -25.58
C ALA A 295 14.85 23.58 -24.39
N THR A 296 15.34 23.86 -23.18
CA THR A 296 14.90 23.17 -21.96
C THR A 296 13.45 23.50 -21.61
N TYR A 297 13.02 24.76 -21.72
CA TYR A 297 11.63 25.15 -21.55
C TYR A 297 10.70 24.40 -22.51
N GLU A 298 11.01 24.38 -23.79
CA GLU A 298 10.21 23.68 -24.79
C GLU A 298 10.15 22.18 -24.49
N LYS A 299 11.29 21.55 -24.16
CA LYS A 299 11.37 20.13 -23.82
C LYS A 299 10.58 19.75 -22.56
N VAL A 300 10.60 20.58 -21.52
CA VAL A 300 10.00 20.27 -20.21
C VAL A 300 8.52 20.62 -20.19
N CYS A 301 8.15 21.81 -20.67
CA CYS A 301 6.79 22.32 -20.57
C CYS A 301 5.84 21.75 -21.63
N SER A 302 6.34 21.24 -22.77
CA SER A 302 5.49 20.61 -23.80
C SER A 302 5.16 19.13 -23.54
N GLN A 303 5.66 18.53 -22.45
CA GLN A 303 5.46 17.09 -22.18
C GLN A 303 4.00 16.74 -21.84
N CYS A 304 3.19 17.73 -21.45
CA CYS A 304 1.83 17.50 -20.95
C CYS A 304 0.75 18.28 -21.72
N HIS A 305 1.06 19.47 -22.20
CA HIS A 305 0.14 20.32 -22.97
C HIS A 305 0.94 21.23 -23.93
N GLU A 306 0.24 21.86 -24.86
CA GLU A 306 0.87 22.79 -25.81
C GLU A 306 1.38 24.05 -25.08
N LEU A 307 2.47 24.63 -25.57
CA LEU A 307 3.04 25.85 -24.98
C LEU A 307 2.14 27.08 -25.16
N SER A 308 1.24 27.04 -26.14
CA SER A 308 0.23 28.09 -26.36
C SER A 308 -0.67 28.32 -25.15
N ASP A 309 -0.82 27.33 -24.27
CA ASP A 309 -1.60 27.47 -23.04
C ASP A 309 -0.91 28.39 -22.01
N VAL A 310 0.42 28.44 -22.02
CA VAL A 310 1.22 29.38 -21.21
C VAL A 310 1.11 30.78 -21.82
N ASP A 311 1.18 30.88 -23.14
CA ASP A 311 1.05 32.15 -23.88
C ASP A 311 -0.34 32.78 -23.71
N ALA A 312 -1.39 31.98 -23.52
CA ALA A 312 -2.76 32.46 -23.31
C ALA A 312 -2.95 33.17 -21.96
N ASN A 313 -2.14 32.82 -20.94
CA ASN A 313 -2.15 33.46 -19.62
C ASN A 313 -0.71 33.60 -19.07
N PRO A 314 0.09 34.50 -19.64
CA PRO A 314 1.51 34.56 -19.34
C PRO A 314 1.76 35.12 -17.93
N PRO A 315 2.76 34.58 -17.19
CA PRO A 315 3.15 35.11 -15.88
C PRO A 315 3.72 36.53 -16.03
N LYS A 316 3.34 37.44 -15.14
CA LYS A 316 3.67 38.87 -15.26
C LYS A 316 4.88 39.29 -14.44
N THR A 317 5.26 38.49 -13.45
CA THR A 317 6.39 38.76 -12.58
C THR A 317 7.26 37.52 -12.42
N ALA A 318 8.52 37.69 -12.02
CA ALA A 318 9.39 36.56 -11.72
C ALA A 318 8.80 35.66 -10.61
N LYS A 319 8.07 36.25 -9.65
CA LYS A 319 7.36 35.52 -8.61
C LYS A 319 6.20 34.67 -9.19
N ASP A 320 5.53 35.17 -10.22
CA ASP A 320 4.48 34.40 -10.91
C ASP A 320 5.07 33.24 -11.70
N VAL A 321 6.23 33.43 -12.33
CA VAL A 321 6.98 32.33 -12.98
C VAL A 321 7.30 31.25 -11.96
N ASP A 322 7.84 31.63 -10.80
CA ASP A 322 8.13 30.70 -9.70
C ASP A 322 6.88 29.97 -9.22
N ALA A 323 5.74 30.67 -9.14
CA ALA A 323 4.46 30.07 -8.76
C ALA A 323 3.91 29.11 -9.82
N VAL A 324 4.10 29.39 -11.11
CA VAL A 324 3.68 28.51 -12.22
C VAL A 324 4.54 27.24 -12.22
N ILE A 325 5.86 27.36 -12.19
CA ILE A 325 6.78 26.22 -12.15
C ILE A 325 6.47 25.34 -10.93
N ARG A 326 6.29 25.98 -9.75
CA ARG A 326 5.91 25.27 -8.52
C ARG A 326 4.59 24.51 -8.68
N ARG A 327 3.56 25.13 -9.26
CA ARG A 327 2.26 24.48 -9.52
C ARG A 327 2.41 23.29 -10.49
N MET A 328 3.24 23.43 -11.52
CA MET A 328 3.46 22.35 -12.48
C MET A 328 4.14 21.15 -11.82
N ILE A 329 5.07 21.35 -10.89
CA ILE A 329 5.70 20.28 -10.12
C ILE A 329 4.72 19.69 -9.08
N GLU A 330 4.05 20.54 -8.30
CA GLU A 330 3.28 20.13 -7.13
C GLU A 330 1.88 19.60 -7.46
N ASP A 331 1.17 20.25 -8.38
CA ASP A 331 -0.21 19.94 -8.72
C ASP A 331 -0.32 19.06 -9.97
N ASN A 332 0.57 19.27 -10.95
CA ASN A 332 0.51 18.60 -12.24
C ASN A 332 1.54 17.47 -12.40
N GLY A 333 2.48 17.32 -11.45
CA GLY A 333 3.43 16.20 -11.41
C GLY A 333 4.55 16.28 -12.44
N MET A 334 4.96 17.49 -12.84
CA MET A 334 6.12 17.72 -13.71
C MET A 334 7.40 17.26 -13.01
N GLU A 335 8.17 16.37 -13.65
CA GLU A 335 9.46 15.86 -13.16
C GLU A 335 10.60 16.44 -14.01
N ALA A 336 11.48 17.24 -13.40
CA ALA A 336 12.66 17.82 -14.04
C ALA A 336 13.80 17.99 -13.02
N SER A 337 15.06 17.99 -13.48
CA SER A 337 16.20 18.24 -12.59
C SER A 337 16.22 19.69 -12.09
N LYS A 338 16.93 19.96 -11.00
CA LYS A 338 17.07 21.34 -10.48
C LYS A 338 17.67 22.27 -11.54
N GLU A 339 18.68 21.79 -12.25
CA GLU A 339 19.34 22.52 -13.34
C GLU A 339 18.38 22.79 -14.52
N GLU A 340 17.49 21.85 -14.84
CA GLU A 340 16.47 22.05 -15.88
C GLU A 340 15.43 23.09 -15.46
N LEU A 341 15.01 23.08 -14.19
CA LEU A 341 14.06 24.06 -13.64
C LEU A 341 14.63 25.47 -13.58
N ASP A 342 15.91 25.61 -13.23
CA ASP A 342 16.60 26.90 -13.23
C ASP A 342 16.67 27.48 -14.65
N LEU A 343 16.96 26.64 -15.66
CA LEU A 343 16.95 27.03 -17.07
C LEU A 343 15.55 27.41 -17.56
N VAL A 344 14.52 26.65 -17.19
CA VAL A 344 13.11 26.97 -17.50
C VAL A 344 12.73 28.32 -16.92
N ARG A 345 13.07 28.58 -15.66
CA ARG A 345 12.83 29.86 -14.99
C ARG A 345 13.51 31.01 -15.72
N VAL A 346 14.79 30.86 -16.08
CA VAL A 346 15.55 31.88 -16.84
C VAL A 346 14.83 32.24 -18.13
N HIS A 347 14.39 31.24 -18.90
CA HIS A 347 13.66 31.50 -20.14
C HIS A 347 12.31 32.19 -19.89
N MET A 348 11.51 31.70 -18.96
CA MET A 348 10.17 32.24 -18.69
C MET A 348 10.22 33.69 -18.18
N VAL A 349 11.21 34.04 -17.34
CA VAL A 349 11.40 35.43 -16.91
C VAL A 349 11.79 36.32 -18.09
N ALA A 350 12.77 35.91 -18.90
CA ALA A 350 13.19 36.68 -20.06
C ALA A 350 12.06 36.86 -21.09
N ALA A 351 11.32 35.79 -21.39
CA ALA A 351 10.29 35.77 -22.43
C ALA A 351 9.00 36.52 -22.02
N PHE A 352 8.52 36.32 -20.79
CA PHE A 352 7.20 36.81 -20.37
C PHE A 352 7.25 38.04 -19.46
N VAL A 353 8.32 38.23 -18.70
CA VAL A 353 8.44 39.33 -17.72
C VAL A 353 9.26 40.47 -18.31
N GLU A 354 10.44 40.19 -18.85
CA GLU A 354 11.31 41.21 -19.44
C GLU A 354 10.83 41.64 -20.84
N GLY A 355 10.35 40.69 -21.65
CA GLY A 355 9.74 40.98 -22.95
C GLY A 355 8.49 41.88 -22.87
N ALA A 356 7.70 41.77 -21.80
CA ALA A 356 6.53 42.61 -21.56
C ALA A 356 6.91 44.06 -21.15
N ALA A 357 8.07 44.26 -20.52
CA ALA A 357 8.57 45.58 -20.14
C ALA A 357 9.12 46.38 -21.33
N ALA A 358 9.64 45.71 -22.36
CA ALA A 358 10.16 46.37 -23.57
C ALA A 358 9.05 46.86 -24.52
N GLY A 359 7.90 46.18 -24.56
CA GLY A 359 6.76 46.52 -25.43
C GLY A 359 5.86 47.67 -24.95
N GLY A 360 6.13 48.24 -23.76
CA GLY A 360 5.33 49.32 -23.16
C GLY A 360 5.84 50.74 -23.42
N SER A 361 6.85 50.93 -24.29
CA SER A 361 7.50 52.24 -24.53
C SER A 361 7.28 52.84 -25.93
N GLU A 362 6.48 52.21 -26.79
CA GLU A 362 6.01 52.81 -28.05
C GLU A 362 4.49 53.04 -27.98
N GLY A 363 4.10 54.18 -27.41
CA GLY A 363 2.74 54.72 -27.40
C GLY A 363 2.78 56.21 -27.65
#